data_AF-A0A3M8SXS4-F1
#
_entry.id   AF-A0A3M8SXS4-F1
#
_cell.length_a   1.000
_cell.length_b   1.000
_cell.length_c   1.000
_cell.angle_alpha   90.00
_cell.angle_beta   90.00
_cell.angle_gamma   90.00
#
_symmetry.space_group_name_H-M   'P 1'
#
loop_
_entity.id
_entity.type
_entity.pdbx_description
1 polymer ?
#
loop_
_entity_poly.entity_id
_entity_poly.type
_entity_poly.pdbx_seq_one_letter_code
_entity_poly.pdbx_strand_id
1 'polypeptide(L)'
;MEMGTVTAFPYPQISESPLAARCTCKEAVAPSRTPTPMARNDAAFTLVELATTLAVVGITLLAAIPAFATVMRNAQAASASHQLTVALATARMAAIDRGHAVTVCPSNDGSHCRRDSTWDAGWIVYLDPGRDPDPASVERVLEHSQRDGAISVRGSDGRRRVRYLPDGRASGSNTTLALCRRADGQSVGKVVINNAGRVRIERPDAPGTRCPFNL
;
A
#
# COMPACT_ATOMS: atom_id res chain seq x y z
N MET A 1 30.79 16.63 32.84
CA MET A 1 31.40 16.43 31.51
C MET A 1 30.41 15.62 30.69
N GLU A 2 29.70 16.11 29.69
CA GLU A 2 29.61 17.39 29.00
C GLU A 2 28.12 17.57 28.63
N MET A 3 27.59 18.79 28.79
CA MET A 3 26.26 19.16 28.32
C MET A 3 26.41 19.73 26.90
N GLY A 4 25.89 19.01 25.92
CA GLY A 4 25.90 19.42 24.51
C GLY A 4 25.00 20.64 24.28
N THR A 5 25.63 21.72 23.79
CA THR A 5 25.06 23.01 23.44
C THR A 5 24.15 22.91 22.21
N VAL A 6 22.91 23.38 22.35
CA VAL A 6 21.95 23.60 21.26
C VAL A 6 22.41 24.81 20.44
N THR A 7 22.77 24.62 19.18
CA THR A 7 23.11 25.70 18.25
C THR A 7 21.83 26.31 17.67
N ALA A 8 21.59 27.58 18.00
CA ALA A 8 20.53 28.38 17.42
C ALA A 8 20.87 28.77 15.98
N PHE A 9 19.96 28.46 15.04
CA PHE A 9 20.04 28.93 13.65
C PHE A 9 19.58 30.40 13.56
N PRO A 10 20.33 31.30 12.90
CA PRO A 10 19.93 32.70 12.76
C PRO A 10 18.91 32.85 11.61
N TYR A 11 17.72 33.37 11.94
CA TYR A 11 16.77 33.89 10.95
C TYR A 11 17.18 35.32 10.54
N PRO A 12 17.22 35.66 9.24
CA PRO A 12 17.44 37.04 8.82
C PRO A 12 16.17 37.88 9.06
N GLN A 13 16.38 39.05 9.66
CA GLN A 13 15.38 40.09 9.91
C GLN A 13 15.04 40.82 8.61
N ILE A 14 13.75 40.89 8.27
CA ILE A 14 13.27 41.69 7.14
C ILE A 14 13.06 43.12 7.66
N SER A 15 13.92 44.04 7.22
CA SER A 15 13.86 45.46 7.58
C SER A 15 12.75 46.18 6.80
N GLU A 16 11.88 46.87 7.51
CA GLU A 16 10.89 47.79 6.95
C GLU A 16 11.57 49.01 6.32
N SER A 17 11.09 49.39 5.14
CA SER A 17 11.60 50.52 4.34
C SER A 17 10.84 51.81 4.68
N PRO A 18 11.50 52.96 4.92
CA PRO A 18 10.80 54.22 5.02
C PRO A 18 10.75 54.96 3.68
N LEU A 19 9.52 55.20 3.25
CA LEU A 19 8.97 56.37 2.58
C LEU A 19 9.93 57.53 2.21
N ALA A 20 9.90 57.96 0.94
CA ALA A 20 9.49 59.32 0.52
C ALA A 20 10.21 59.79 -0.75
N ALA A 21 9.48 59.84 -1.86
CA ALA A 21 9.76 60.77 -2.94
C ALA A 21 8.43 61.22 -3.55
N ARG A 22 8.06 62.47 -3.25
CA ARG A 22 6.94 63.19 -3.87
C ARG A 22 7.33 63.52 -5.31
N CYS A 23 6.67 62.88 -6.28
CA CYS A 23 6.65 63.34 -7.66
C CYS A 23 5.23 63.78 -8.00
N THR A 24 5.00 65.09 -8.07
CA THR A 24 3.82 65.68 -8.70
C THR A 24 3.99 65.63 -10.22
N CYS A 25 3.33 64.69 -10.88
CA CYS A 25 3.17 64.71 -12.33
C CYS A 25 1.82 65.38 -12.68
N LYS A 26 1.95 66.51 -13.35
CA LYS A 26 0.95 67.31 -14.04
C LYS A 26 0.09 66.43 -14.95
N GLU A 27 -1.24 66.55 -14.87
CA GLU A 27 -2.18 65.88 -15.78
C GLU A 27 -1.89 66.28 -17.23
N ALA A 28 -1.32 65.33 -17.98
CA ALA A 28 -1.38 65.33 -19.43
C ALA A 28 -2.58 64.46 -19.82
N VAL A 29 -3.64 65.10 -20.32
CA VAL A 29 -4.80 64.44 -20.92
C VAL A 29 -4.31 63.62 -22.11
N ALA A 30 -4.27 62.30 -21.95
CA ALA A 30 -4.00 61.35 -23.03
C ALA A 30 -5.22 61.26 -23.96
N PRO A 31 -5.05 61.17 -25.28
CA PRO A 31 -6.16 60.94 -26.19
C PRO A 31 -6.81 59.59 -25.88
N SER A 32 -8.13 59.59 -25.73
CA SER A 32 -8.95 58.40 -25.56
C SER A 32 -8.74 57.45 -26.74
N ARG A 33 -7.88 56.43 -26.55
CA ARG A 33 -7.89 55.25 -27.42
C ARG A 33 -9.17 54.51 -27.11
N THR A 34 -10.18 54.69 -27.95
CA THR A 34 -11.35 53.82 -28.00
C THR A 34 -10.85 52.38 -28.02
N PRO A 35 -11.30 51.50 -27.11
CA PRO A 35 -10.96 50.09 -27.20
C PRO A 35 -11.47 49.62 -28.56
N THR A 36 -10.55 49.25 -29.45
CA THR A 36 -10.90 48.43 -30.60
C THR A 36 -11.65 47.24 -30.04
N PRO A 37 -12.86 46.91 -30.52
CA PRO A 37 -13.49 45.67 -30.13
C PRO A 37 -12.52 44.56 -30.55
N MET A 38 -11.79 44.00 -29.57
CA MET A 38 -11.28 42.65 -29.71
C MET A 38 -12.53 41.84 -29.95
N ALA A 39 -12.78 41.50 -31.21
CA ALA A 39 -13.78 40.53 -31.59
C ALA A 39 -13.49 39.31 -30.73
N ARG A 40 -14.29 39.15 -29.68
CA ARG A 40 -14.26 37.96 -28.86
C ARG A 40 -14.80 36.91 -29.82
N ASN A 41 -13.89 36.17 -30.44
CA ASN A 41 -14.23 34.94 -31.12
C ASN A 41 -14.70 34.00 -30.01
N ASP A 42 -15.95 34.15 -29.60
CA ASP A 42 -16.67 33.14 -28.84
C ASP A 42 -16.75 31.95 -29.82
N ALA A 43 -15.75 31.06 -29.74
CA ALA A 43 -15.69 29.85 -30.54
C ALA A 43 -16.86 28.95 -30.13
N ALA A 44 -17.99 29.11 -30.81
CA ALA A 44 -19.15 28.25 -30.65
C ALA A 44 -18.86 26.93 -31.37
N PHE A 45 -18.69 25.85 -30.59
CA PHE A 45 -18.57 24.49 -31.11
C PHE A 45 -19.77 24.16 -32.00
N THR A 46 -19.52 23.56 -33.16
CA THR A 46 -20.62 23.11 -34.02
C THR A 46 -21.30 21.87 -33.43
N LEU A 47 -22.58 21.65 -33.71
CA LEU A 47 -23.30 20.45 -33.25
C LEU A 47 -22.59 19.16 -33.70
N VAL A 48 -22.01 19.19 -34.92
CA VAL A 48 -21.24 18.07 -35.48
C VAL A 48 -19.91 17.85 -34.72
N GLU A 49 -19.25 18.92 -34.29
CA GLU A 49 -18.03 18.83 -33.48
C GLU A 49 -18.31 18.25 -32.09
N LEU A 50 -19.41 18.67 -31.45
CA LEU A 50 -19.84 18.05 -30.20
C LEU A 50 -20.20 16.57 -30.39
N ALA A 51 -20.92 16.22 -31.47
CA ALA A 51 -21.30 14.85 -31.75
C ALA A 51 -20.06 13.95 -32.01
N THR A 52 -19.09 14.45 -32.76
CA THR A 52 -17.84 13.71 -33.06
C THR A 52 -16.94 13.57 -31.82
N THR A 53 -16.79 14.62 -31.01
CA THR A 53 -16.04 14.55 -29.75
C THR A 53 -16.67 13.56 -28.77
N LEU A 54 -18.00 13.58 -28.60
CA LEU A 54 -18.71 12.60 -27.77
C LEU A 54 -18.59 11.18 -28.32
N ALA A 55 -18.60 10.99 -29.65
CA ALA A 55 -18.38 9.68 -30.25
C ALA A 55 -16.98 9.13 -29.93
N VAL A 56 -15.93 9.97 -30.06
CA VAL A 56 -14.55 9.58 -29.71
C VAL A 56 -14.42 9.29 -28.21
N VAL A 57 -14.99 10.13 -27.35
CA VAL A 57 -15.00 9.90 -25.88
C VAL A 57 -15.73 8.60 -25.54
N GLY A 58 -16.87 8.32 -26.17
CA GLY A 58 -17.62 7.08 -25.97
C GLY A 58 -16.81 5.84 -26.33
N ILE A 59 -16.18 5.85 -27.51
CA ILE A 59 -15.34 4.73 -27.99
C ILE A 59 -14.12 4.52 -27.07
N THR A 60 -13.47 5.59 -26.65
CA THR A 60 -12.30 5.50 -25.77
C THR A 60 -12.65 4.99 -24.37
N LEU A 61 -13.78 5.41 -23.79
CA LEU A 61 -14.25 4.91 -22.50
C LEU A 61 -14.55 3.41 -22.51
N LEU A 62 -15.12 2.89 -23.61
CA LEU A 62 -15.39 1.45 -23.77
C LEU A 62 -14.11 0.60 -23.69
N ALA A 63 -12.98 1.11 -24.20
CA ALA A 63 -11.69 0.44 -24.09
C ALA A 63 -10.97 0.70 -22.74
N ALA A 64 -11.13 1.90 -22.17
CA ALA A 64 -10.40 2.30 -20.96
C ALA A 64 -10.89 1.60 -19.68
N ILE A 65 -12.20 1.41 -19.52
CA ILE A 65 -12.80 0.80 -18.32
C ILE A 65 -12.25 -0.62 -18.02
N PRO A 66 -12.25 -1.59 -18.96
CA PRO A 66 -11.74 -2.93 -18.68
C PRO A 66 -10.21 -2.95 -18.43
N ALA A 67 -9.46 -2.05 -19.06
CA ALA A 67 -8.03 -1.89 -18.81
C ALA A 67 -7.76 -1.42 -17.37
N PHE A 68 -8.49 -0.39 -16.91
CA PHE A 68 -8.37 0.12 -15.55
C PHE A 68 -8.73 -0.92 -14.50
N ALA A 69 -9.81 -1.69 -14.72
CA ALA A 69 -10.18 -2.80 -13.84
C ALA A 69 -9.04 -3.83 -13.68
N THR A 70 -8.29 -4.10 -14.77
CA THR A 70 -7.15 -5.02 -14.73
C THR A 70 -5.99 -4.48 -13.92
N VAL A 71 -5.66 -3.19 -14.09
CA VAL A 71 -4.63 -2.52 -13.28
C VAL A 71 -4.99 -2.56 -11.80
N MET A 72 -6.25 -2.27 -11.45
CA MET A 72 -6.71 -2.29 -10.06
C MET A 72 -6.61 -3.69 -9.44
N ARG A 73 -7.02 -4.74 -10.17
CA ARG A 73 -6.89 -6.14 -9.70
C ARG A 73 -5.42 -6.52 -9.46
N ASN A 74 -4.52 -6.11 -10.34
CA ASN A 74 -3.09 -6.36 -10.19
C ASN A 74 -2.50 -5.61 -9.00
N ALA A 75 -2.89 -4.35 -8.79
CA ALA A 75 -2.47 -3.56 -7.63
C ALA A 75 -2.94 -4.19 -6.31
N GLN A 76 -4.17 -4.69 -6.24
CA GLN A 76 -4.70 -5.39 -5.07
C GLN A 76 -3.92 -6.68 -4.76
N ALA A 77 -3.60 -7.49 -5.78
CA ALA A 77 -2.79 -8.70 -5.61
C ALA A 77 -1.34 -8.39 -5.18
N ALA A 78 -0.72 -7.37 -5.78
CA ALA A 78 0.61 -6.91 -5.41
C ALA A 78 0.65 -6.39 -3.97
N SER A 79 -0.33 -5.57 -3.57
CA SER A 79 -0.44 -5.05 -2.21
C SER A 79 -0.57 -6.18 -1.19
N ALA A 80 -1.48 -7.14 -1.41
CA ALA A 80 -1.67 -8.26 -0.50
C ALA A 80 -0.42 -9.14 -0.35
N SER A 81 0.27 -9.45 -1.45
CA SER A 81 1.51 -10.24 -1.41
C SER A 81 2.67 -9.48 -0.75
N HIS A 82 2.74 -8.17 -0.96
CA HIS A 82 3.76 -7.32 -0.35
C HIS A 82 3.55 -7.17 1.15
N GLN A 83 2.33 -6.87 1.61
CA GLN A 83 1.99 -6.80 3.03
C GLN A 83 2.40 -8.07 3.78
N LEU A 84 2.09 -9.24 3.20
CA LEU A 84 2.45 -10.53 3.79
C LEU A 84 3.97 -10.75 3.82
N THR A 85 4.66 -10.39 2.74
CA THR A 85 6.13 -10.50 2.66
C THR A 85 6.82 -9.60 3.67
N VAL A 86 6.32 -8.37 3.83
CA VAL A 86 6.80 -7.41 4.83
C VAL A 86 6.60 -7.99 6.23
N ALA A 87 5.39 -8.42 6.60
CA ALA A 87 5.15 -8.98 7.93
C ALA A 87 6.04 -10.19 8.26
N LEU A 88 6.28 -11.08 7.30
CA LEU A 88 7.19 -12.21 7.45
C LEU A 88 8.65 -11.77 7.62
N ALA A 89 9.08 -10.74 6.87
CA ALA A 89 10.41 -10.16 7.02
C ALA A 89 10.57 -9.45 8.37
N THR A 90 9.57 -8.67 8.80
CA THR A 90 9.52 -8.01 10.11
C THR A 90 9.62 -9.04 11.23
N ALA A 91 8.87 -10.16 11.13
CA ALA A 91 8.93 -11.24 12.11
C ALA A 91 10.30 -11.91 12.18
N ARG A 92 10.94 -12.14 11.01
CA ARG A 92 12.28 -12.70 10.94
C ARG A 92 13.31 -11.79 11.60
N MET A 93 13.30 -10.50 11.25
CA MET A 93 14.21 -9.52 11.83
C MET A 93 13.97 -9.38 13.33
N ALA A 94 12.71 -9.30 13.75
CA ALA A 94 12.34 -9.25 15.16
C ALA A 94 12.84 -10.45 15.96
N ALA A 95 12.87 -11.65 15.36
CA ALA A 95 13.38 -12.85 16.03
C ALA A 95 14.90 -12.79 16.24
N ILE A 96 15.62 -12.31 15.23
CA ILE A 96 17.07 -12.13 15.26
C ILE A 96 17.43 -11.03 16.28
N ASP A 97 16.81 -9.86 16.15
CA ASP A 97 17.13 -8.68 16.97
C ASP A 97 16.81 -8.88 18.44
N ARG A 98 15.72 -9.60 18.76
CA ARG A 98 15.32 -9.87 20.15
C ARG A 98 15.95 -11.14 20.73
N GLY A 99 16.65 -11.94 19.93
CA GLY A 99 17.21 -13.22 20.39
C GLY A 99 16.15 -14.26 20.84
N HIS A 100 14.89 -14.06 20.47
CA HIS A 100 13.76 -14.90 20.85
C HIS A 100 12.96 -15.30 19.62
N ALA A 101 12.31 -16.46 19.67
CA ALA A 101 11.44 -16.86 18.56
C ALA A 101 10.23 -15.91 18.44
N VAL A 102 9.83 -15.65 17.20
CA VAL A 102 8.70 -14.79 16.84
C VAL A 102 7.79 -15.56 15.90
N THR A 103 6.48 -15.50 16.14
CA THR A 103 5.50 -16.24 15.36
C THR A 103 4.58 -15.28 14.61
N VAL A 104 4.30 -15.62 13.35
CA VAL A 104 3.27 -15.02 12.51
C VAL A 104 2.12 -15.99 12.39
N CYS A 105 0.90 -15.55 12.71
CA CYS A 105 -0.29 -16.38 12.61
C CYS A 105 -1.49 -15.57 12.10
N PRO A 106 -2.47 -16.22 11.47
CA PRO A 106 -3.71 -15.55 11.06
C PRO A 106 -4.47 -15.09 12.30
N SER A 107 -5.06 -13.90 12.25
CA SER A 107 -5.82 -13.32 13.34
C SER A 107 -6.93 -12.41 12.78
N ASN A 108 -8.05 -12.32 13.49
CA ASN A 108 -9.16 -11.44 13.18
C ASN A 108 -9.39 -10.35 14.26
N ASP A 109 -8.78 -10.51 15.43
CA ASP A 109 -8.97 -9.65 16.60
C ASP A 109 -7.68 -8.88 16.98
N GLY A 110 -6.52 -9.32 16.48
CA GLY A 110 -5.22 -8.76 16.83
C GLY A 110 -4.64 -9.29 18.14
N SER A 111 -5.32 -10.21 18.81
CA SER A 111 -4.93 -10.75 20.12
C SER A 111 -4.73 -12.26 20.12
N HIS A 112 -5.47 -13.00 19.29
CA HIS A 112 -5.43 -14.45 19.25
C HIS A 112 -5.09 -14.96 17.86
N CYS A 113 -4.36 -16.07 17.83
CA CYS A 113 -4.12 -16.83 16.61
C CYS A 113 -5.34 -17.67 16.28
N ARG A 114 -5.87 -17.49 15.07
CA ARG A 114 -6.90 -18.35 14.52
C ARG A 114 -6.44 -19.81 14.49
N ARG A 115 -7.42 -20.70 14.60
CA ARG A 115 -7.22 -22.16 14.57
C ARG A 115 -7.42 -22.74 13.17
N ASP A 116 -7.72 -21.95 12.16
CA ASP A 116 -7.79 -22.38 10.77
C ASP A 116 -6.67 -21.77 9.93
N SER A 117 -6.59 -22.14 8.66
CA SER A 117 -5.58 -21.66 7.70
C SER A 117 -6.04 -20.40 6.94
N THR A 118 -6.96 -19.64 7.54
CA THR A 118 -7.63 -18.51 6.88
C THR A 118 -6.98 -17.19 7.31
N TRP A 119 -6.23 -16.57 6.40
CA TRP A 119 -5.49 -15.31 6.62
C TRP A 119 -6.23 -14.11 6.03
N ASP A 120 -7.53 -14.27 5.84
CA ASP A 120 -8.41 -13.36 5.11
C ASP A 120 -8.63 -12.03 5.83
N ALA A 121 -8.75 -12.08 7.16
CA ALA A 121 -8.99 -10.93 8.03
C ALA A 121 -7.70 -10.21 8.45
N GLY A 122 -6.55 -10.83 8.24
CA GLY A 122 -5.28 -10.33 8.73
C GLY A 122 -4.43 -11.36 9.45
N TRP A 123 -3.39 -10.86 10.10
CA TRP A 123 -2.44 -11.64 10.87
C TRP A 123 -1.79 -10.78 11.94
N ILE A 124 -1.17 -11.45 12.89
CA ILE A 124 -0.34 -10.84 13.93
C ILE A 124 1.06 -11.42 13.90
N VAL A 125 2.01 -10.58 14.29
CA VAL A 125 3.40 -10.95 14.58
C VAL A 125 3.61 -10.77 16.08
N TYR A 126 4.05 -11.79 16.79
CA TYR A 126 4.22 -11.73 18.25
C TYR A 126 5.44 -12.50 18.74
N LEU A 127 5.95 -12.09 19.90
CA LEU A 127 7.02 -12.80 20.59
C LEU A 127 6.54 -14.13 21.14
N ASP A 128 7.27 -15.21 20.82
CA ASP A 128 6.88 -16.59 21.12
C ASP A 128 8.07 -17.43 21.62
N PRO A 129 8.66 -17.09 22.79
CA PRO A 129 9.75 -17.88 23.36
C PRO A 129 9.29 -19.29 23.76
N GLY A 130 8.04 -19.44 24.22
CA GLY A 130 7.47 -20.68 24.76
C GLY A 130 6.88 -21.66 23.72
N ARG A 131 6.73 -21.24 22.46
CA ARG A 131 5.95 -21.98 21.45
C ARG A 131 4.47 -22.07 21.84
N ASP A 132 3.95 -20.97 22.35
CA ASP A 132 2.58 -20.83 22.83
C ASP A 132 1.60 -20.75 21.65
N PRO A 133 0.35 -21.20 21.83
CA PRO A 133 -0.64 -21.15 20.77
C PRO A 133 -1.06 -19.71 20.41
N ASP A 134 -0.90 -18.77 21.33
CA ASP A 134 -1.32 -17.37 21.26
C ASP A 134 -0.30 -16.47 21.97
N PRO A 135 -0.29 -15.15 21.69
CA PRO A 135 0.49 -14.19 22.46
C PRO A 135 0.16 -14.28 23.96
N ALA A 136 1.19 -14.22 24.80
CA ALA A 136 1.00 -14.22 26.26
C ALA A 136 0.22 -12.98 26.77
N SER A 137 0.31 -11.86 26.04
CA SER A 137 -0.44 -10.63 26.26
C SER A 137 -0.43 -9.78 24.99
N VAL A 138 -1.29 -8.74 24.94
CA VAL A 138 -1.37 -7.83 23.77
C VAL A 138 -0.09 -7.03 23.57
N GLU A 139 0.68 -6.76 24.62
CA GLU A 139 1.97 -6.05 24.57
C GLU A 139 3.07 -6.88 23.90
N ARG A 140 2.88 -8.21 23.81
CA ARG A 140 3.81 -9.12 23.13
C ARG A 140 3.53 -9.18 21.62
N VAL A 141 2.44 -8.58 21.16
CA VAL A 141 2.14 -8.39 19.73
C VAL A 141 2.98 -7.23 19.21
N LEU A 142 3.82 -7.54 18.23
CA LEU A 142 4.74 -6.59 17.60
C LEU A 142 4.09 -5.85 16.43
N GLU A 143 3.22 -6.54 15.70
CA GLU A 143 2.54 -6.02 14.53
C GLU A 143 1.17 -6.69 14.43
N HIS A 144 0.15 -5.90 14.12
CA HIS A 144 -1.17 -6.37 13.74
C HIS A 144 -1.51 -5.79 12.37
N SER A 145 -1.69 -6.66 11.37
CA SER A 145 -2.12 -6.25 10.03
C SER A 145 -3.56 -6.70 9.84
N GLN A 146 -4.48 -5.73 9.76
CA GLN A 146 -5.87 -6.00 9.38
C GLN A 146 -6.00 -5.92 7.86
N ARG A 147 -6.78 -6.83 7.29
CA ARG A 147 -7.09 -6.82 5.87
C ARG A 147 -8.57 -7.05 5.63
N ASP A 148 -9.10 -6.18 4.78
CA ASP A 148 -10.34 -6.40 4.07
C ASP A 148 -10.09 -6.06 2.59
N GLY A 149 -10.71 -6.78 1.66
CA GLY A 149 -10.54 -6.49 0.24
C GLY A 149 -10.91 -7.63 -0.69
N ALA A 150 -10.52 -7.50 -1.96
CA ALA A 150 -10.88 -8.47 -3.00
C ALA A 150 -10.01 -9.74 -3.02
N ILE A 151 -8.91 -9.79 -2.26
CA ILE A 151 -7.95 -10.89 -2.25
C ILE A 151 -8.01 -11.68 -0.93
N SER A 152 -8.42 -12.94 -0.98
CA SER A 152 -8.30 -13.91 0.12
C SER A 152 -6.89 -14.50 0.19
N VAL A 153 -6.47 -14.89 1.38
CA VAL A 153 -5.17 -15.53 1.63
C VAL A 153 -5.41 -16.82 2.42
N ARG A 154 -4.91 -17.92 1.86
CA ARG A 154 -5.09 -19.26 2.42
C ARG A 154 -3.75 -19.93 2.64
N GLY A 155 -3.54 -20.45 3.84
CA GLY A 155 -2.37 -21.23 4.17
C GLY A 155 -2.56 -22.73 3.94
N SER A 156 -1.46 -23.46 3.95
CA SER A 156 -1.47 -24.92 4.00
C SER A 156 -1.97 -25.44 5.36
N ASP A 157 -2.92 -26.39 5.36
CA ASP A 157 -3.50 -26.93 6.60
C ASP A 157 -2.49 -27.58 7.56
N GLY A 158 -1.43 -28.19 7.02
CA GLY A 158 -0.36 -28.78 7.83
C GLY A 158 0.49 -27.76 8.60
N ARG A 159 0.47 -26.48 8.20
CA ARG A 159 1.26 -25.41 8.84
C ARG A 159 0.52 -24.07 8.78
N ARG A 160 -0.35 -23.87 9.76
CA ARG A 160 -1.18 -22.66 9.94
C ARG A 160 -0.43 -21.40 10.37
N ARG A 161 0.81 -21.54 10.87
CA ARG A 161 1.60 -20.44 11.44
C ARG A 161 3.07 -20.54 11.03
N VAL A 162 3.74 -19.39 10.95
CA VAL A 162 5.16 -19.29 10.61
C VAL A 162 5.93 -18.80 11.83
N ARG A 163 6.70 -19.71 12.46
CA ARG A 163 7.58 -19.38 13.58
C ARG A 163 9.02 -19.23 13.11
N TYR A 164 9.59 -18.06 13.36
CA TYR A 164 11.01 -17.74 13.16
C TYR A 164 11.79 -17.95 14.45
N LEU A 165 12.98 -18.52 14.31
CA LEU A 165 13.94 -18.74 15.40
C LEU A 165 14.95 -17.58 15.46
N PRO A 166 15.70 -17.44 16.58
CA PRO A 166 16.72 -16.39 16.72
C PRO A 166 17.83 -16.39 15.67
N ASP A 167 18.06 -17.53 15.01
CA ASP A 167 19.01 -17.66 13.89
C ASP A 167 18.40 -17.28 12.52
N GLY A 168 17.17 -16.76 12.51
CA GLY A 168 16.45 -16.34 11.31
C GLY A 168 15.83 -17.47 10.49
N ARG A 169 15.95 -18.73 10.92
CA ARG A 169 15.29 -19.87 10.25
C ARG A 169 13.80 -19.93 10.59
N ALA A 170 13.01 -20.48 9.68
CA ALA A 170 11.61 -20.78 9.93
C ALA A 170 11.49 -22.25 10.40
N SER A 171 11.05 -22.48 11.64
CA SER A 171 10.91 -23.84 12.16
C SER A 171 9.76 -24.60 11.49
N GLY A 172 9.93 -25.89 11.20
CA GLY A 172 8.90 -26.74 10.58
C GLY A 172 9.28 -27.20 9.16
N SER A 173 8.28 -27.38 8.30
CA SER A 173 8.41 -27.70 6.87
C SER A 173 8.05 -26.51 5.99
N ASN A 174 8.51 -26.46 4.74
CA ASN A 174 8.14 -25.38 3.82
C ASN A 174 6.61 -25.16 3.80
N THR A 175 6.18 -23.91 3.79
CA THR A 175 4.75 -23.55 3.78
C THR A 175 4.46 -22.54 2.70
N THR A 176 3.23 -22.58 2.22
CA THR A 176 2.74 -21.78 1.11
C THR A 176 1.47 -21.08 1.55
N LEU A 177 1.43 -19.77 1.32
CA LEU A 177 0.26 -18.93 1.48
C LEU A 177 -0.23 -18.56 0.08
N ALA A 178 -1.35 -19.15 -0.35
CA ALA A 178 -1.96 -18.86 -1.63
C ALA A 178 -2.77 -17.57 -1.56
N LEU A 179 -2.66 -16.74 -2.59
CA LEU A 179 -3.45 -15.53 -2.77
C LEU A 179 -4.51 -15.77 -3.83
N CYS A 180 -5.75 -15.46 -3.47
CA CYS A 180 -6.94 -15.87 -4.18
C CYS A 180 -7.83 -14.66 -4.44
N ARG A 181 -8.35 -14.50 -5.65
CA ARG A 181 -9.35 -13.48 -5.93
C ARG A 181 -10.71 -13.97 -5.43
N ARG A 182 -11.36 -13.19 -4.56
CA ARG A 182 -12.67 -13.54 -3.97
C ARG A 182 -13.79 -13.63 -5.00
N ALA A 183 -13.73 -12.81 -6.05
CA ALA A 183 -14.79 -12.71 -7.05
C ALA A 183 -15.03 -14.02 -7.83
N ASP A 184 -13.98 -14.80 -8.10
CA ASP A 184 -14.04 -15.97 -8.99
C ASP A 184 -13.18 -17.16 -8.51
N GLY A 185 -12.57 -17.06 -7.33
CA GLY A 185 -11.76 -18.13 -6.73
C GLY A 185 -10.49 -18.46 -7.50
N GLN A 186 -10.02 -17.56 -8.37
CA GLN A 186 -8.78 -17.76 -9.11
C GLN A 186 -7.55 -17.41 -8.27
N SER A 187 -6.51 -18.22 -8.40
CA SER A 187 -5.20 -17.94 -7.83
C SER A 187 -4.58 -16.73 -8.54
N VAL A 188 -4.14 -15.75 -7.77
CA VAL A 188 -3.40 -14.57 -8.26
C VAL A 188 -1.91 -14.63 -7.91
N GLY A 189 -1.50 -15.61 -7.12
CA GLY A 189 -0.11 -15.86 -6.76
C GLY A 189 -0.01 -16.68 -5.48
N LYS A 190 1.22 -16.96 -5.06
CA LYS A 190 1.52 -17.66 -3.81
C LYS A 190 2.79 -17.10 -3.17
N VAL A 191 2.81 -17.04 -1.85
CA VAL A 191 3.98 -16.68 -1.05
C VAL A 191 4.50 -17.96 -0.42
N VAL A 192 5.73 -18.33 -0.76
CA VAL A 192 6.38 -19.57 -0.31
C VAL A 192 7.47 -19.22 0.70
N ILE A 193 7.43 -19.89 1.85
CA ILE A 193 8.40 -19.72 2.93
C ILE A 193 9.15 -21.04 3.11
N ASN A 194 10.48 -21.00 2.99
CA ASN A 194 11.31 -22.16 3.23
C ASN A 194 11.83 -22.22 4.68
N ASN A 195 12.42 -23.35 5.06
CA ASN A 195 12.97 -23.55 6.40
C ASN A 195 14.18 -22.66 6.73
N ALA A 196 14.89 -22.13 5.73
CA ALA A 196 15.95 -21.13 5.93
C ALA A 196 15.39 -19.72 6.21
N GLY A 197 14.06 -19.56 6.29
CA GLY A 197 13.41 -18.28 6.56
C GLY A 197 13.30 -17.35 5.35
N ARG A 198 13.59 -17.83 4.14
CA ARG A 198 13.46 -17.06 2.90
C ARG A 198 12.00 -17.07 2.45
N VAL A 199 11.50 -15.88 2.13
CA VAL A 199 10.17 -15.65 1.55
C VAL A 199 10.32 -15.42 0.05
N ARG A 200 9.49 -16.06 -0.76
CA ARG A 200 9.44 -15.87 -2.21
C ARG A 200 8.00 -15.66 -2.67
N ILE A 201 7.78 -14.69 -3.56
CA ILE A 201 6.51 -14.52 -4.25
C ILE A 201 6.58 -15.26 -5.58
N GLU A 202 5.60 -16.08 -5.87
CA GLU A 202 5.46 -16.81 -7.13
C GLU A 202 4.12 -16.43 -7.78
N ARG A 203 4.16 -16.27 -9.10
CA ARG A 203 2.96 -16.03 -9.91
C ARG A 203 2.21 -17.34 -10.12
N PRO A 204 0.91 -17.30 -10.49
CA PRO A 204 0.19 -18.48 -10.92
C PRO A 204 0.91 -19.13 -12.11
N ASP A 205 0.92 -20.45 -12.15
CA ASP A 205 1.59 -21.22 -13.20
C ASP A 205 0.90 -21.04 -14.57
N ALA A 206 -0.42 -20.79 -14.56
CA ALA A 206 -1.20 -20.49 -15.75
C ALA A 206 -2.34 -19.48 -15.45
N PRO A 207 -2.86 -18.77 -16.46
CA PRO A 207 -4.08 -17.99 -16.32
C PRO A 207 -5.26 -18.89 -15.91
N GLY A 208 -6.08 -18.44 -14.97
CA GLY A 208 -7.27 -19.18 -14.53
C GLY A 208 -7.02 -20.36 -13.60
N THR A 209 -5.79 -20.56 -13.09
CA THR A 209 -5.51 -21.55 -12.05
C THR A 209 -6.45 -21.36 -10.86
N ARG A 210 -7.15 -22.41 -10.44
CA ARG A 210 -8.02 -22.39 -9.26
C ARG A 210 -7.21 -22.32 -7.97
N CYS A 211 -7.81 -21.75 -6.93
CA CYS A 211 -7.18 -21.73 -5.62
C CYS A 211 -6.93 -23.14 -5.05
N PRO A 212 -5.70 -23.43 -4.58
CA PRO A 212 -5.31 -24.78 -4.14
C PRO A 212 -5.85 -25.17 -2.77
N PHE A 213 -6.30 -24.19 -1.96
CA PHE A 213 -6.88 -24.41 -0.64
C PHE A 213 -8.33 -23.97 -0.69
N ASN A 214 -9.24 -24.77 -0.12
CA ASN A 214 -10.67 -24.47 -0.13
C ASN A 214 -10.93 -23.07 0.45
N LEU A 215 -11.78 -22.31 -0.25
CA LEU A 215 -12.29 -21.01 0.17
C LEU A 215 -13.43 -21.19 1.18
#